data_AF-A0A843TGJ2-F1
#
_entry.id   AF-A0A843TGJ2-F1
#
_cell.length_a   1.000
_cell.length_b   1.000
_cell.length_c   1.000
_cell.angle_alpha   90.00
_cell.angle_beta   90.00
_cell.angle_gamma   90.00
#
_symmetry.space_group_name_H-M   'P 1'
#
loop_
_entity.id
_entity.type
_entity.pdbx_description
1 polymer ?
#
loop_
_entity_poly.entity_id
_entity_poly.type
_entity_poly.pdbx_seq_one_letter_code
_entity_poly.pdbx_strand_id
1 'polypeptide(L)'
;MACTGSRTRRSGPSTSCFSKPLPSPSGLPSLAVPSGASSEHQQQQPMAKIIDGKAIAQDIRNEIAAEVQSLSQAHGKVPGLAVVIVGCRKDSQSYVAMKRKACAEVGIRSFDIDLPEDIPEEEVIQNVHELNNNPDVHGILVQLPLPKHINEERVLSEISIEKDVDGFHPLNIGKLAMKGREPLFFPCTPKGCLELLSRSGITVKGKRAVVVGRSNIVGLPIKGDWIKPGAAVIDVGTNAIDDPSRKSGYRLVGDVDFQEATRVAGWITPVPGGVGPMTVAMLLKNTLDGAKRKIN
;
A
#
# COMPACT_ATOMS: atom_id res chain seq x y z
N MET A 1 52.42 -31.21 25.26
CA MET A 1 51.87 -31.31 26.63
C MET A 1 50.44 -31.80 26.52
N ALA A 2 50.24 -33.08 26.87
CA ALA A 2 48.94 -33.74 26.98
C ALA A 2 48.56 -33.87 28.45
N CYS A 3 47.27 -33.87 28.77
CA CYS A 3 46.56 -34.57 29.87
C CYS A 3 45.11 -34.01 29.88
N THR A 4 44.02 -34.69 29.51
CA THR A 4 43.36 -35.95 29.96
C THR A 4 42.79 -35.94 31.39
N GLY A 5 41.50 -36.35 31.48
CA GLY A 5 40.82 -36.87 32.68
C GLY A 5 39.99 -35.84 33.48
N SER A 6 38.81 -36.14 34.04
CA SER A 6 38.09 -37.41 34.20
C SER A 6 36.66 -37.17 34.71
N ARG A 7 35.75 -38.09 34.36
CA ARG A 7 34.40 -38.24 34.94
C ARG A 7 34.48 -38.66 36.41
N THR A 8 33.54 -38.20 37.24
CA THR A 8 33.07 -38.99 38.38
C THR A 8 31.55 -38.92 38.53
N ARG A 9 30.93 -40.11 38.51
CA ARG A 9 29.56 -40.40 38.95
C ARG A 9 29.50 -40.30 40.48
N ARG A 10 28.38 -39.83 41.03
CA ARG A 10 27.94 -40.17 42.40
C ARG A 10 26.51 -40.70 42.36
N SER A 11 26.30 -41.73 43.17
CA SER A 11 25.13 -42.61 43.25
C SER A 11 24.47 -42.51 44.63
N GLY A 12 23.13 -42.48 44.66
CA GLY A 12 22.25 -42.90 45.78
C GLY A 12 21.95 -41.87 46.88
N PRO A 13 20.85 -42.03 47.65
CA PRO A 13 20.08 -43.26 47.84
C PRO A 13 18.57 -43.20 47.51
N SER A 14 18.04 -44.41 47.32
CA SER A 14 16.65 -44.82 47.21
C SER A 14 15.82 -44.58 48.48
N THR A 15 14.58 -44.12 48.33
CA THR A 15 13.49 -44.45 49.26
C THR A 15 12.18 -44.66 48.49
N SER A 16 11.71 -45.90 48.54
CA SER A 16 10.40 -46.38 48.11
C SER A 16 9.35 -46.07 49.16
N CYS A 17 8.19 -45.53 48.77
CA CYS A 17 6.96 -45.67 49.56
C CYS A 17 5.70 -45.51 48.67
N PHE A 18 5.02 -46.63 48.50
CA PHE A 18 3.58 -46.81 48.31
C PHE A 18 2.88 -46.29 47.04
N SER A 19 2.77 -47.22 46.11
CA SER A 19 1.68 -47.39 45.16
C SER A 19 0.31 -47.52 45.85
N LYS A 20 -0.67 -46.71 45.42
CA LYS A 20 -2.10 -47.03 45.51
C LYS A 20 -2.71 -46.88 44.11
N PRO A 21 -3.49 -47.87 43.63
CA PRO A 21 -4.09 -47.81 42.30
C PRO A 21 -5.28 -46.84 42.28
N LEU A 22 -5.37 -46.05 41.20
CA LEU A 22 -6.51 -45.19 40.89
C LEU A 22 -7.73 -46.06 40.52
N PRO A 23 -8.94 -45.76 41.05
CA PRO A 23 -10.15 -46.48 40.69
C PRO A 23 -10.60 -46.14 39.27
N SER A 24 -11.04 -47.18 38.54
CA SER A 24 -11.68 -47.09 37.22
C SER A 24 -13.04 -46.38 37.31
N PRO A 25 -13.35 -45.40 36.45
CA PRO A 25 -14.70 -44.86 36.38
C PRO A 25 -15.57 -45.77 35.50
N SER A 26 -16.21 -46.76 36.12
CA SER A 26 -17.40 -47.41 35.57
C SER A 26 -18.64 -46.64 36.06
N GLY A 27 -19.44 -46.14 35.11
CA GLY A 27 -20.78 -45.62 35.37
C GLY A 27 -20.91 -44.10 35.30
N LEU A 28 -20.95 -43.55 34.08
CA LEU A 28 -21.64 -42.29 33.81
C LEU A 28 -22.90 -42.61 32.98
N PRO A 29 -24.09 -42.13 33.37
CA PRO A 29 -25.29 -42.31 32.57
C PRO A 29 -25.16 -41.56 31.25
N SER A 30 -25.54 -42.23 30.15
CA SER A 30 -25.66 -41.63 28.83
C SER A 30 -26.65 -40.46 28.88
N LEU A 31 -26.13 -39.24 28.78
CA LEU A 31 -26.93 -38.06 28.48
C LEU A 31 -27.33 -38.16 27.02
N ALA A 32 -28.58 -38.55 26.79
CA ALA A 32 -29.22 -38.48 25.49
C ALA A 32 -29.16 -37.03 24.97
N VAL A 33 -28.53 -36.83 23.81
CA VAL A 33 -28.59 -35.57 23.06
C VAL A 33 -30.02 -35.42 22.54
N PRO A 34 -30.76 -34.35 22.86
CA PRO A 34 -32.04 -34.12 22.25
C PRO A 34 -31.82 -33.79 20.76
N SER A 35 -32.16 -34.73 19.88
CA SER A 35 -32.34 -34.47 18.45
C SER A 35 -33.63 -33.66 18.26
N GLY A 36 -33.52 -32.34 18.44
CA GLY A 36 -34.56 -31.38 18.13
C GLY A 36 -33.98 -30.34 17.20
N ALA A 37 -34.41 -30.39 15.94
CA ALA A 37 -34.05 -29.45 14.89
C ALA A 37 -34.42 -28.01 15.30
N SER A 38 -33.48 -27.29 15.89
CA SER A 38 -33.51 -25.83 15.90
C SER A 38 -33.20 -25.40 14.47
N SER A 39 -34.22 -24.91 13.78
CA SER A 39 -34.07 -24.14 12.56
C SER A 39 -33.05 -23.04 12.81
N GLU A 40 -31.82 -23.27 12.38
CA GLU A 40 -30.81 -22.23 12.29
C GLU A 40 -31.40 -21.16 11.38
N HIS A 41 -31.90 -20.08 11.97
CA HIS A 41 -31.96 -18.82 11.27
C HIS A 41 -30.52 -18.51 10.88
N GLN A 42 -30.14 -18.91 9.67
CA GLN A 42 -29.00 -18.36 8.95
C GLN A 42 -29.29 -16.87 8.78
N GLN A 43 -29.02 -16.10 9.82
CA GLN A 43 -28.91 -14.65 9.71
C GLN A 43 -27.79 -14.44 8.69
N GLN A 44 -28.16 -14.05 7.48
CA GLN A 44 -27.21 -13.60 6.47
C GLN A 44 -26.35 -12.53 7.14
N GLN A 45 -25.11 -12.87 7.48
CA GLN A 45 -24.18 -11.88 8.00
C GLN A 45 -24.06 -10.78 6.94
N PRO A 46 -24.24 -9.51 7.32
CA PRO A 46 -24.20 -8.42 6.35
C PRO A 46 -22.81 -8.41 5.70
N MET A 47 -22.77 -8.47 4.37
CA MET A 47 -21.51 -8.36 3.64
C MET A 47 -20.88 -7.00 3.88
N ALA A 48 -19.56 -6.98 3.89
CA ALA A 48 -18.73 -5.79 4.04
C ALA A 48 -19.15 -4.71 3.02
N LYS A 49 -19.19 -3.46 3.48
CA LYS A 49 -19.40 -2.32 2.59
C LYS A 49 -18.15 -2.14 1.71
N ILE A 50 -18.34 -2.19 0.39
CA ILE A 50 -17.24 -1.96 -0.55
C ILE A 50 -16.87 -0.48 -0.55
N ILE A 51 -15.58 -0.21 -0.33
CA ILE A 51 -15.00 1.12 -0.50
C ILE A 51 -14.59 1.24 -1.97
N ASP A 52 -15.37 2.00 -2.74
CA ASP A 52 -15.09 2.26 -4.15
C ASP A 52 -14.02 3.35 -4.30
N GLY A 53 -12.77 2.92 -4.35
CA GLY A 53 -11.64 3.82 -4.53
C GLY A 53 -11.59 4.47 -5.91
N LYS A 54 -12.23 3.89 -6.93
CA LYS A 54 -12.33 4.51 -8.26
C LYS A 54 -13.26 5.72 -8.23
N ALA A 55 -14.43 5.60 -7.60
CA ALA A 55 -15.36 6.69 -7.42
C ALA A 55 -14.73 7.82 -6.59
N ILE A 56 -14.16 7.48 -5.43
CA ILE A 56 -13.51 8.46 -4.55
C ILE A 56 -12.34 9.17 -5.27
N ALA A 57 -11.52 8.43 -6.03
CA ALA A 57 -10.44 9.03 -6.80
C ALA A 57 -10.95 9.97 -7.91
N GLN A 58 -12.12 9.70 -8.50
CA GLN A 58 -12.72 10.59 -9.48
C GLN A 58 -13.19 11.90 -8.84
N ASP A 59 -13.83 11.83 -7.67
CA ASP A 59 -14.25 13.04 -6.94
C ASP A 59 -13.04 13.93 -6.63
N ILE A 60 -11.95 13.34 -6.16
CA ILE A 60 -10.69 14.05 -5.88
C ILE A 60 -10.12 14.66 -7.16
N ARG A 61 -10.15 13.96 -8.30
CA ARG A 61 -9.69 14.52 -9.59
C ARG A 61 -10.54 15.71 -10.02
N ASN A 62 -11.85 15.66 -9.82
CA ASN A 62 -12.75 16.77 -10.14
C ASN A 62 -12.44 18.00 -9.26
N GLU A 63 -12.19 17.80 -7.97
CA GLU A 63 -11.76 18.85 -7.04
C GLU A 63 -10.42 19.46 -7.49
N ILE A 64 -9.42 18.63 -7.82
CA ILE A 64 -8.12 19.08 -8.34
C ILE A 64 -8.30 19.89 -9.62
N ALA A 65 -9.12 19.43 -10.57
CA ALA A 65 -9.35 20.14 -11.83
C ALA A 65 -9.92 21.54 -11.60
N ALA A 66 -10.88 21.69 -10.68
CA ALA A 66 -11.43 22.99 -10.30
C ALA A 66 -10.38 23.90 -9.65
N GLU A 67 -9.52 23.35 -8.79
CA GLU A 67 -8.43 24.11 -8.16
C GLU A 67 -7.34 24.52 -9.17
N VAL A 68 -6.99 23.66 -10.13
CA VAL A 68 -6.06 23.97 -11.23
C VAL A 68 -6.61 25.09 -12.11
N GLN A 69 -7.90 25.02 -12.47
CA GLN A 69 -8.56 26.07 -13.23
C GLN A 69 -8.53 27.40 -12.48
N SER A 70 -8.79 27.39 -11.17
CA SER A 70 -8.73 28.58 -10.33
C SER A 70 -7.32 29.18 -10.30
N LEU A 71 -6.29 28.34 -10.17
CA LEU A 71 -4.89 28.77 -10.19
C LEU A 71 -4.50 29.40 -11.54
N SER A 72 -4.95 28.79 -12.64
CA SER A 72 -4.74 29.30 -13.99
C SER A 72 -5.41 30.66 -14.21
N GLN A 73 -6.64 30.84 -13.73
CA GLN A 73 -7.35 32.12 -13.84
C GLN A 73 -6.70 33.22 -12.99
N ALA A 74 -6.22 32.89 -11.79
CA ALA A 74 -5.62 33.87 -10.88
C ALA A 74 -4.18 34.27 -11.26
N HIS A 75 -3.37 33.34 -11.80
CA HIS A 75 -1.94 33.56 -12.00
C HIS A 75 -1.44 33.32 -13.42
N GLY A 76 -2.30 32.85 -14.34
CA GLY A 76 -1.90 32.47 -15.70
C GLY A 76 -0.97 31.25 -15.76
N LYS A 77 -0.87 30.48 -14.67
CA LYS A 77 0.02 29.31 -14.54
C LYS A 77 -0.75 28.07 -14.13
N VAL A 78 -0.27 26.90 -14.57
CA VAL A 78 -0.80 25.58 -14.18
C VAL A 78 0.30 24.76 -13.52
N PRO A 79 -0.05 23.78 -12.66
CA PRO A 79 0.95 22.86 -12.13
C PRO A 79 1.58 22.03 -13.26
N GLY A 80 2.80 21.58 -13.01
CA GLY A 80 3.59 20.78 -13.94
C GLY A 80 4.14 19.54 -13.25
N LEU A 81 3.87 18.37 -13.81
CA LEU A 81 4.39 17.08 -13.33
C LEU A 81 5.32 16.48 -14.37
N ALA A 82 6.58 16.24 -13.98
CA ALA A 82 7.51 15.47 -14.77
C ALA A 82 7.43 13.98 -14.42
N VAL A 83 7.36 13.14 -15.45
CA VAL A 83 7.33 11.67 -15.31
C VAL A 83 8.49 11.08 -16.09
N VAL A 84 9.47 10.54 -15.36
CA VAL A 84 10.65 9.88 -15.91
C VAL A 84 10.42 8.37 -15.90
N ILE A 85 10.61 7.71 -17.04
CA ILE A 85 10.58 6.26 -17.16
C ILE A 85 11.85 5.79 -17.86
N VAL A 86 12.44 4.70 -17.35
CA VAL A 86 13.63 4.08 -17.93
C VAL A 86 13.28 2.68 -18.43
N GLY A 87 13.52 2.42 -19.72
CA GLY A 87 13.22 1.16 -20.38
C GLY A 87 11.76 0.99 -20.82
N CYS A 88 11.39 -0.24 -21.19
CA CYS A 88 10.13 -0.52 -21.89
C CYS A 88 9.23 -1.55 -21.18
N ARG A 89 9.35 -1.66 -19.85
CA ARG A 89 8.51 -2.53 -19.03
C ARG A 89 7.01 -2.24 -19.22
N LYS A 90 6.24 -3.25 -19.63
CA LYS A 90 4.81 -3.11 -19.98
C LYS A 90 3.93 -2.64 -18.82
N ASP A 91 4.22 -3.09 -17.60
CA ASP A 91 3.53 -2.67 -16.39
C ASP A 91 3.80 -1.19 -16.10
N SER A 92 5.07 -0.77 -16.08
CA SER A 92 5.48 0.63 -15.92
C SER A 92 4.86 1.55 -16.98
N GLN A 93 4.86 1.15 -18.25
CA GLN A 93 4.24 1.92 -19.34
C GLN A 93 2.74 2.11 -19.14
N SER A 94 2.03 1.07 -18.67
CA SER A 94 0.59 1.16 -18.40
C SER A 94 0.29 2.14 -17.25
N TYR A 95 1.09 2.12 -16.18
CA TYR A 95 0.98 3.07 -15.08
C TYR A 95 1.29 4.51 -15.50
N VAL A 96 2.34 4.71 -16.29
CA VAL A 96 2.72 6.04 -16.80
C VAL A 96 1.66 6.59 -17.74
N ALA A 97 1.13 5.77 -18.66
CA ALA A 97 0.02 6.19 -19.53
C ALA A 97 -1.21 6.63 -18.74
N MET A 98 -1.54 5.93 -17.65
CA MET A 98 -2.63 6.33 -16.76
C MET A 98 -2.34 7.67 -16.07
N LYS A 99 -1.11 7.89 -15.60
CA LYS A 99 -0.70 9.16 -14.97
C LYS A 99 -0.76 10.33 -15.95
N ARG A 100 -0.23 10.16 -17.17
CA ARG A 100 -0.30 11.14 -18.27
C ARG A 100 -1.74 11.52 -18.59
N LYS A 101 -2.62 10.53 -18.74
CA LYS A 101 -4.05 10.75 -18.97
C LYS A 101 -4.69 11.52 -17.82
N ALA A 102 -4.38 11.17 -16.57
CA ALA A 102 -4.93 11.82 -15.40
C ALA A 102 -4.45 13.28 -15.26
N CYS A 103 -3.20 13.60 -15.61
CA CYS A 103 -2.71 14.98 -15.71
C CYS A 103 -3.53 15.80 -16.70
N ALA A 104 -3.73 15.27 -17.92
CA ALA A 104 -4.49 15.93 -18.97
C ALA A 104 -5.95 16.16 -18.55
N GLU A 105 -6.58 15.20 -17.87
CA GLU A 105 -7.95 15.29 -17.37
C GLU A 105 -8.14 16.45 -16.38
N VAL A 106 -7.14 16.72 -15.53
CA VAL A 106 -7.24 17.77 -14.49
C VAL A 106 -6.55 19.09 -14.87
N GLY A 107 -6.00 19.20 -16.08
CA GLY A 107 -5.31 20.41 -16.56
C GLY A 107 -3.89 20.61 -16.03
N ILE A 108 -3.25 19.56 -15.49
CA ILE A 108 -1.83 19.60 -15.10
C ILE A 108 -0.96 19.35 -16.35
N ARG A 109 0.07 20.18 -16.54
CA ARG A 109 1.03 20.01 -17.65
C ARG A 109 1.94 18.82 -17.37
N SER A 110 1.95 17.83 -18.26
CA SER A 110 2.87 16.68 -18.19
C SER A 110 4.19 17.00 -18.88
N PHE A 111 5.31 16.62 -18.26
CA PHE A 111 6.64 16.61 -18.85
C PHE A 111 7.14 15.17 -18.90
N ASP A 112 7.05 14.55 -20.06
CA ASP A 112 7.26 13.12 -20.23
C ASP A 112 8.69 12.83 -20.70
N ILE A 113 9.47 12.10 -19.89
CA ILE A 113 10.86 11.76 -20.17
C ILE A 113 10.98 10.25 -20.29
N ASP A 114 11.03 9.77 -21.53
CA ASP A 114 11.19 8.35 -21.88
C ASP A 114 12.68 8.06 -22.18
N LEU A 115 13.35 7.33 -21.30
CA LEU A 115 14.78 7.01 -21.38
C LEU A 115 15.01 5.53 -21.77
N PRO A 116 16.06 5.22 -22.54
CA PRO A 116 16.34 3.84 -22.95
C PRO A 116 16.76 2.97 -21.77
N GLU A 117 16.59 1.65 -21.88
CA GLU A 117 16.87 0.72 -20.78
C GLU A 117 18.37 0.68 -20.42
N ASP A 118 19.26 0.85 -21.38
CA ASP A 118 20.72 0.81 -21.23
C ASP A 118 21.34 2.16 -20.85
N ILE A 119 20.52 3.18 -20.56
CA ILE A 119 21.01 4.50 -20.16
C ILE A 119 21.95 4.42 -18.95
N PRO A 120 23.08 5.16 -18.93
CA PRO A 120 23.91 5.30 -17.75
C PRO A 120 23.18 5.99 -16.61
N GLU A 121 23.43 5.57 -15.37
CA GLU A 121 22.82 6.17 -14.18
C GLU A 121 23.04 7.69 -14.09
N GLU A 122 24.24 8.16 -14.44
CA GLU A 122 24.58 9.59 -14.40
C GLU A 122 23.73 10.43 -15.35
N GLU A 123 23.34 9.88 -16.50
CA GLU A 123 22.46 10.58 -17.44
C GLU A 123 21.01 10.66 -16.90
N VAL A 124 20.56 9.66 -16.14
CA VAL A 124 19.26 9.73 -15.45
C VAL A 124 19.29 10.83 -14.38
N ILE A 125 20.37 10.91 -13.60
CA ILE A 125 20.56 11.97 -12.59
C ILE A 125 20.59 13.35 -13.25
N GLN A 126 21.30 13.49 -14.38
CA GLN A 126 21.35 14.74 -15.13
C GLN A 126 19.94 15.19 -15.58
N ASN A 127 19.12 14.27 -16.09
CA ASN A 127 17.71 14.56 -16.42
C ASN A 127 16.93 15.04 -15.18
N VAL A 128 17.11 14.38 -14.02
CA VAL A 128 16.48 14.81 -12.76
C VAL A 128 16.93 16.22 -12.36
N HIS A 129 18.21 16.55 -12.52
CA HIS A 129 18.74 17.89 -12.24
C HIS A 129 18.17 18.96 -13.16
N GLU A 130 18.01 18.66 -14.45
CA GLU A 130 17.34 19.57 -15.40
C GLU A 130 15.89 19.84 -15.00
N LEU A 131 15.15 18.79 -14.59
CA LEU A 131 13.79 18.92 -14.10
C LEU A 131 13.72 19.69 -12.76
N ASN A 132 14.69 19.52 -11.88
CA ASN A 132 14.79 20.31 -10.64
C ASN A 132 14.95 21.80 -10.94
N ASN A 133 15.75 22.15 -11.95
CA ASN A 133 16.00 23.54 -12.33
C ASN A 133 14.89 24.16 -13.19
N ASN A 134 14.01 23.36 -13.77
CA ASN A 134 12.91 23.85 -14.60
C ASN A 134 11.80 24.51 -13.74
N PRO A 135 11.53 25.82 -13.88
CA PRO A 135 10.52 26.51 -13.08
C PRO A 135 9.07 26.13 -13.42
N ASP A 136 8.82 25.51 -14.58
CA ASP A 136 7.49 25.03 -14.96
C ASP A 136 7.19 23.63 -14.37
N VAL A 137 8.21 22.94 -13.84
CA VAL A 137 8.08 21.63 -13.20
C VAL A 137 7.94 21.83 -11.70
N HIS A 138 6.83 21.36 -11.15
CA HIS A 138 6.47 21.51 -9.74
C HIS A 138 6.49 20.17 -8.99
N GLY A 139 6.46 19.06 -9.73
CA GLY A 139 6.61 17.71 -9.22
C GLY A 139 7.43 16.85 -10.17
N ILE A 140 8.22 15.95 -9.63
CA ILE A 140 9.00 14.96 -10.36
C ILE A 140 8.66 13.58 -9.81
N LEU A 141 8.37 12.66 -10.73
CA LEU A 141 8.14 11.26 -10.48
C LEU A 141 9.12 10.45 -11.33
N VAL A 142 9.93 9.63 -10.68
CA VAL A 142 10.73 8.59 -11.36
C VAL A 142 9.98 7.26 -11.23
N GLN A 143 9.57 6.69 -12.35
CA GLN A 143 8.78 5.46 -12.36
C GLN A 143 9.66 4.26 -11.99
N LEU A 144 9.31 3.63 -10.88
CA LEU A 144 9.96 2.42 -10.38
C LEU A 144 9.29 1.13 -10.91
N PRO A 145 10.00 0.00 -10.88
CA PRO A 145 11.43 -0.12 -10.57
C PRO A 145 12.31 0.30 -11.75
N LEU A 146 13.52 0.76 -11.44
CA LEU A 146 14.54 1.06 -12.45
C LEU A 146 15.24 -0.23 -12.91
N PRO A 147 15.91 -0.21 -14.08
CA PRO A 147 16.81 -1.28 -14.48
C PRO A 147 17.87 -1.60 -13.41
N LYS A 148 18.27 -2.88 -13.31
CA LYS A 148 19.11 -3.39 -12.21
C LYS A 148 20.49 -2.73 -12.10
N HIS A 149 21.02 -2.14 -13.17
CA HIS A 149 22.32 -1.45 -13.17
C HIS A 149 22.23 -0.02 -12.63
N ILE A 150 21.02 0.49 -12.35
CA ILE A 150 20.78 1.83 -11.82
C ILE A 150 20.37 1.71 -10.35
N ASN A 151 21.01 2.49 -9.48
CA ASN A 151 20.68 2.58 -8.08
C ASN A 151 19.50 3.54 -7.86
N GLU A 152 18.33 2.97 -7.54
CA GLU A 152 17.09 3.71 -7.29
C GLU A 152 17.25 4.76 -6.16
N GLU A 153 17.89 4.40 -5.05
CA GLU A 153 18.05 5.31 -3.90
C GLU A 153 18.87 6.54 -4.30
N ARG A 154 19.94 6.35 -5.07
CA ARG A 154 20.76 7.45 -5.57
C ARG A 154 19.93 8.39 -6.44
N VAL A 155 19.24 7.86 -7.46
CA VAL A 155 18.41 8.68 -8.36
C VAL A 155 17.31 9.43 -7.59
N LEU A 156 16.60 8.76 -6.68
CA LEU A 156 15.52 9.38 -5.90
C LEU A 156 16.03 10.46 -4.94
N SER A 157 17.23 10.30 -4.39
CA SER A 157 17.84 11.30 -3.49
C SER A 157 18.23 12.60 -4.19
N GLU A 158 18.38 12.58 -5.50
CA GLU A 158 18.69 13.76 -6.33
C GLU A 158 17.45 14.59 -6.68
N ILE A 159 16.24 14.07 -6.43
CA ILE A 159 15.00 14.84 -6.60
C ILE A 159 14.93 15.88 -5.49
N SER A 160 14.76 17.16 -5.85
CA SER A 160 14.58 18.23 -4.86
C SER A 160 13.39 17.92 -3.95
N ILE A 161 13.57 18.11 -2.64
CA ILE A 161 12.51 17.90 -1.65
C ILE A 161 11.23 18.69 -1.97
N GLU A 162 11.36 19.83 -2.65
CA GLU A 162 10.23 20.68 -3.05
C GLU A 162 9.45 20.16 -4.27
N LYS A 163 10.01 19.17 -5.00
CA LYS A 163 9.40 18.53 -6.17
C LYS A 163 9.20 17.02 -6.00
N ASP A 164 9.55 16.43 -4.86
CA ASP A 164 9.38 15.01 -4.54
C ASP A 164 7.90 14.64 -4.27
N VAL A 165 7.08 14.64 -5.32
CA VAL A 165 5.63 14.43 -5.20
C VAL A 165 5.24 12.99 -4.82
N ASP A 166 6.16 12.04 -4.94
CA ASP A 166 5.96 10.67 -4.42
C ASP A 166 6.31 10.56 -2.92
N GLY A 167 6.97 11.57 -2.35
CA GLY A 167 7.26 11.64 -0.92
C GLY A 167 8.34 10.66 -0.45
N PHE A 168 9.22 10.20 -1.34
CA PHE A 168 10.26 9.21 -1.04
C PHE A 168 11.61 9.80 -0.64
N HIS A 169 11.79 11.12 -0.77
CA HIS A 169 13.00 11.77 -0.32
C HIS A 169 13.21 11.50 1.18
N PRO A 170 14.42 11.10 1.61
CA PRO A 170 14.72 10.82 3.01
C PRO A 170 14.28 11.89 4.01
N LEU A 171 14.28 13.17 3.62
CA LEU A 171 13.83 14.27 4.47
C LEU A 171 12.30 14.30 4.64
N ASN A 172 11.52 13.94 3.62
CA ASN A 172 10.06 13.81 3.75
C ASN A 172 9.73 12.64 4.70
N ILE A 173 10.37 11.48 4.51
CA ILE A 173 10.19 10.32 5.38
C ILE A 173 10.62 10.62 6.82
N GLY A 174 11.77 11.28 6.99
CA GLY A 174 12.26 11.71 8.30
C GLY A 174 11.29 12.66 9.01
N LYS A 175 10.78 13.69 8.30
CA LYS A 175 9.77 14.62 8.85
C LYS A 175 8.49 13.88 9.24
N LEU A 176 8.02 12.94 8.42
CA LEU A 176 6.83 12.13 8.71
C LEU A 176 6.98 11.30 9.98
N ALA A 177 8.16 10.75 10.25
CA ALA A 177 8.43 9.93 11.44
C ALA A 177 8.61 10.74 12.72
N MET A 178 8.90 12.04 12.62
CA MET A 178 9.19 12.91 13.76
C MET A 178 7.94 13.62 14.28
N LYS A 179 7.68 13.51 15.58
CA LYS A 179 6.57 14.22 16.24
C LYS A 179 6.72 15.74 16.09
N GLY A 180 5.66 16.41 15.63
CA GLY A 180 5.61 17.87 15.48
C GLY A 180 6.32 18.40 14.24
N ARG A 181 6.68 17.52 13.29
CA ARG A 181 7.17 17.89 11.95
C ARG A 181 6.15 17.43 10.92
N GLU A 182 6.05 18.18 9.83
CA GLU A 182 5.19 17.85 8.69
C GLU A 182 6.05 17.75 7.43
N PRO A 183 5.95 16.67 6.65
CA PRO A 183 6.65 16.56 5.37
C PRO A 183 6.08 17.54 4.34
N LEU A 184 6.86 17.86 3.30
CA LEU A 184 6.33 18.65 2.18
C LEU A 184 5.36 17.85 1.33
N PHE A 185 5.62 16.54 1.21
CA PHE A 185 4.80 15.59 0.51
C PHE A 185 4.67 14.31 1.35
N PHE A 186 3.45 13.79 1.41
CA PHE A 186 3.19 12.48 1.97
C PHE A 186 3.24 11.42 0.87
N PRO A 187 3.75 10.22 1.15
CA PRO A 187 3.70 9.12 0.21
C PRO A 187 2.29 8.84 -0.31
N CYS A 188 2.15 8.78 -1.63
CA CYS A 188 0.85 8.76 -2.33
C CYS A 188 -0.05 7.60 -1.87
N THR A 189 0.51 6.39 -1.73
CA THR A 189 -0.25 5.19 -1.37
C THR A 189 -0.77 5.25 0.08
N PRO A 190 0.06 5.47 1.12
CA PRO A 190 -0.44 5.71 2.48
C PRO A 190 -1.44 6.86 2.58
N LYS A 191 -1.20 8.00 1.90
CA LYS A 191 -2.13 9.13 1.85
C LYS A 191 -3.48 8.69 1.27
N GLY A 192 -3.46 7.91 0.19
CA GLY A 192 -4.65 7.34 -0.45
C GLY A 192 -5.42 6.41 0.49
N CYS A 193 -4.74 5.53 1.24
CA CYS A 193 -5.39 4.66 2.23
C CYS A 193 -6.11 5.46 3.32
N LEU A 194 -5.50 6.53 3.83
CA LEU A 194 -6.12 7.39 4.84
C LEU A 194 -7.33 8.16 4.26
N GLU A 195 -7.22 8.62 3.02
CA GLU A 195 -8.30 9.31 2.33
C GLU A 195 -9.52 8.40 2.10
N LEU A 196 -9.28 7.13 1.72
CA LEU A 196 -10.33 6.12 1.59
C LEU A 196 -11.09 5.92 2.90
N LEU A 197 -10.37 5.82 4.03
CA LEU A 197 -10.99 5.69 5.35
C LEU A 197 -11.82 6.94 5.71
N SER A 198 -11.22 8.12 5.53
CA SER A 198 -11.84 9.41 5.85
C SER A 198 -13.13 9.63 5.05
N ARG A 199 -13.08 9.53 3.72
CA ARG A 199 -14.24 9.73 2.84
C ARG A 199 -15.30 8.63 2.97
N SER A 200 -14.93 7.46 3.47
CA SER A 200 -15.89 6.40 3.82
C SER A 200 -16.56 6.60 5.19
N GLY A 201 -16.22 7.66 5.92
CA GLY A 201 -16.75 7.96 7.25
C GLY A 201 -16.16 7.09 8.37
N ILE A 202 -15.01 6.46 8.13
CA ILE A 202 -14.39 5.51 9.06
C ILE A 202 -13.47 6.28 10.01
N THR A 203 -13.86 6.37 11.29
CA THR A 203 -13.06 7.06 12.31
C THR A 203 -11.87 6.20 12.74
N VAL A 204 -10.65 6.73 12.52
CA VAL A 204 -9.39 6.07 12.93
C VAL A 204 -9.00 6.39 14.38
N LYS A 205 -9.35 7.59 14.87
CA LYS A 205 -8.97 8.04 16.22
C LYS A 205 -9.49 7.07 17.29
N GLY A 206 -8.59 6.59 18.15
CA GLY A 206 -8.91 5.64 19.23
C GLY A 206 -9.12 4.20 18.78
N LYS A 207 -8.92 3.86 17.49
CA LYS A 207 -8.96 2.48 17.00
C LYS A 207 -7.57 1.86 17.02
N ARG A 208 -7.52 0.52 17.06
CA ARG A 208 -6.28 -0.24 16.82
C ARG A 208 -6.11 -0.44 15.32
N ALA A 209 -4.98 -0.04 14.78
CA ALA A 209 -4.60 -0.28 13.39
C ALA A 209 -3.51 -1.35 13.32
N VAL A 210 -3.55 -2.18 12.28
CA VAL A 210 -2.50 -3.15 11.94
C VAL A 210 -2.10 -2.90 10.50
N VAL A 211 -0.81 -2.74 10.25
CA VAL A 211 -0.23 -2.62 8.91
C VAL A 211 0.58 -3.88 8.66
N VAL A 212 0.24 -4.61 7.59
CA VAL A 212 0.89 -5.85 7.21
C VAL A 212 1.65 -5.61 5.91
N GLY A 213 2.98 -5.74 5.96
CA GLY A 213 3.84 -5.57 4.79
C GLY A 213 5.21 -4.99 5.16
N ARG A 214 6.28 -5.71 4.81
CA ARG A 214 7.69 -5.25 4.88
C ARG A 214 8.62 -5.97 3.90
N SER A 215 8.12 -6.67 2.86
CA SER A 215 8.95 -7.50 1.97
C SER A 215 8.34 -7.73 0.57
N ASN A 216 9.20 -7.96 -0.43
CA ASN A 216 8.90 -8.20 -1.85
C ASN A 216 8.42 -9.63 -2.19
N ILE A 217 8.07 -10.44 -1.19
CA ILE A 217 7.64 -11.84 -1.37
C ILE A 217 6.39 -12.04 -0.54
N VAL A 218 5.25 -12.24 -1.21
CA VAL A 218 3.95 -12.44 -0.57
C VAL A 218 3.81 -13.92 -0.20
N GLY A 219 3.39 -14.20 1.04
CA GLY A 219 2.96 -15.53 1.49
C GLY A 219 1.53 -15.84 1.03
N LEU A 220 0.82 -16.67 1.79
CA LEU A 220 -0.63 -16.89 1.59
C LEU A 220 -1.40 -15.57 1.80
N PRO A 221 -2.47 -15.31 1.01
CA PRO A 221 -3.30 -14.12 1.19
C PRO A 221 -3.95 -14.12 2.58
N ILE A 222 -4.21 -12.94 3.12
CA ILE A 222 -4.90 -12.76 4.41
C ILE A 222 -6.31 -13.36 4.29
N LYS A 223 -6.60 -14.33 5.17
CA LYS A 223 -7.86 -15.08 5.21
C LYS A 223 -8.92 -14.38 6.05
N GLY A 224 -10.19 -14.70 5.78
CA GLY A 224 -11.34 -14.08 6.46
C GLY A 224 -11.28 -14.24 7.98
N ASP A 225 -10.91 -15.43 8.46
CA ASP A 225 -10.84 -15.77 9.88
C ASP A 225 -9.75 -15.01 10.65
N TRP A 226 -8.81 -14.37 9.95
CA TRP A 226 -7.76 -13.55 10.57
C TRP A 226 -8.23 -12.11 10.79
N ILE A 227 -9.34 -11.71 10.17
CA ILE A 227 -9.88 -10.36 10.22
C ILE A 227 -10.80 -10.25 11.43
N LYS A 228 -10.62 -9.17 12.21
CA LYS A 228 -11.55 -8.86 13.30
C LYS A 228 -12.94 -8.53 12.71
N PRO A 229 -14.04 -9.12 13.21
CA PRO A 229 -15.39 -8.78 12.76
C PRO A 229 -15.67 -7.27 12.79
N GLY A 230 -16.20 -6.75 11.70
CA GLY A 230 -16.51 -5.32 11.53
C GLY A 230 -15.29 -4.41 11.28
N ALA A 231 -14.08 -4.97 11.11
CA ALA A 231 -12.89 -4.17 10.76
C ALA A 231 -13.01 -3.54 9.37
N ALA A 232 -12.32 -2.41 9.17
CA ALA A 232 -12.07 -1.86 7.85
C ALA A 232 -10.77 -2.46 7.29
N VAL A 233 -10.83 -3.00 6.07
CA VAL A 233 -9.71 -3.65 5.40
C VAL A 233 -9.35 -2.84 4.15
N ILE A 234 -8.12 -2.31 4.13
CA ILE A 234 -7.56 -1.63 2.95
C ILE A 234 -6.52 -2.55 2.34
N ASP A 235 -6.83 -3.10 1.18
CA ASP A 235 -5.96 -3.98 0.40
C ASP A 235 -5.16 -3.15 -0.61
N VAL A 236 -3.86 -3.06 -0.36
CA VAL A 236 -2.89 -2.32 -1.18
C VAL A 236 -2.24 -3.24 -2.22
N GLY A 237 -2.34 -4.56 -2.04
CA GLY A 237 -1.67 -5.55 -2.86
C GLY A 237 -2.01 -5.40 -4.34
N THR A 238 -1.01 -5.55 -5.19
CA THR A 238 -1.19 -5.48 -6.65
C THR A 238 -0.39 -6.59 -7.33
N ASN A 239 -0.85 -7.81 -7.14
CA ASN A 239 -0.18 -9.01 -7.63
C ASN A 239 -0.74 -9.40 -9.00
N ALA A 240 0.12 -9.50 -10.02
CA ALA A 240 -0.27 -10.01 -11.33
C ALA A 240 -0.30 -11.54 -11.31
N ILE A 241 -1.43 -12.11 -11.68
CA ILE A 241 -1.60 -13.56 -11.87
C ILE A 241 -2.01 -13.80 -13.30
N ASP A 242 -1.33 -14.74 -13.96
CA ASP A 242 -1.64 -15.15 -15.33
C ASP A 242 -3.12 -15.53 -15.46
N ASP A 243 -3.78 -14.93 -16.44
CA ASP A 243 -5.19 -15.12 -16.75
C ASP A 243 -5.38 -14.94 -18.26
N PRO A 244 -5.30 -16.04 -19.03
CA PRO A 244 -5.44 -16.02 -20.49
C PRO A 244 -6.79 -15.47 -20.96
N SER A 245 -7.81 -15.38 -20.09
CA SER A 245 -9.11 -14.80 -20.44
C SER A 245 -9.08 -13.26 -20.53
N ARG A 246 -8.03 -12.62 -19.99
CA ARG A 246 -7.85 -11.17 -20.02
C ARG A 246 -7.04 -10.75 -21.22
N LYS A 247 -7.40 -9.63 -21.84
CA LYS A 247 -6.65 -9.02 -22.96
C LYS A 247 -5.18 -8.72 -22.59
N SER A 248 -4.91 -8.43 -21.31
CA SER A 248 -3.58 -8.22 -20.76
C SER A 248 -2.77 -9.51 -20.58
N GLY A 249 -3.41 -10.69 -20.63
CA GLY A 249 -2.81 -11.98 -20.29
C GLY A 249 -2.72 -12.26 -18.78
N TYR A 250 -3.11 -11.30 -17.94
CA TYR A 250 -3.09 -11.41 -16.48
C TYR A 250 -4.25 -10.64 -15.84
N ARG A 251 -4.59 -11.02 -14.61
CA ARG A 251 -5.47 -10.28 -13.70
C ARG A 251 -4.69 -9.79 -12.48
N LEU A 252 -5.14 -8.68 -11.90
CA LEU A 252 -4.59 -8.16 -10.65
C LEU A 252 -5.39 -8.70 -9.47
N VAL A 253 -4.70 -9.18 -8.45
CA VAL A 253 -5.28 -9.60 -7.17
C VAL A 253 -4.57 -8.89 -6.01
N GLY A 254 -5.30 -8.71 -4.92
CA GLY A 254 -4.76 -8.09 -3.71
C GLY A 254 -4.04 -9.08 -2.81
N ASP A 255 -3.67 -8.62 -1.62
CA ASP A 255 -3.05 -9.43 -0.57
C ASP A 255 -4.10 -10.09 0.34
N VAL A 256 -5.38 -9.75 0.17
CA VAL A 256 -6.49 -10.27 0.97
C VAL A 256 -7.38 -11.19 0.13
N ASP A 257 -7.80 -12.31 0.71
CA ASP A 257 -8.87 -13.13 0.14
C ASP A 257 -10.20 -12.38 0.22
N PHE A 258 -10.53 -11.65 -0.85
CA PHE A 258 -11.67 -10.76 -0.89
C PHE A 258 -13.00 -11.46 -0.60
N GLN A 259 -13.18 -12.70 -1.05
CA GLN A 259 -14.46 -13.42 -0.88
C GLN A 259 -14.69 -13.91 0.55
N GLU A 260 -13.64 -14.27 1.26
CA GLU A 260 -13.74 -14.61 2.68
C GLU A 260 -13.82 -13.34 3.53
N ALA A 261 -12.98 -12.35 3.24
CA ALA A 261 -12.90 -11.11 4.00
C ALA A 261 -14.20 -10.29 3.95
N THR A 262 -14.90 -10.27 2.82
CA THR A 262 -16.21 -9.60 2.68
C THR A 262 -17.29 -10.14 3.62
N ARG A 263 -17.14 -11.37 4.13
CA ARG A 263 -18.12 -11.94 5.08
C ARG A 263 -17.86 -11.51 6.53
N VAL A 264 -16.67 -10.99 6.82
CA VAL A 264 -16.22 -10.69 8.21
C VAL A 264 -16.00 -9.19 8.42
N ALA A 265 -15.43 -8.51 7.42
CA ALA A 265 -15.11 -7.09 7.48
C ALA A 265 -16.38 -6.22 7.52
N GLY A 266 -16.30 -5.05 8.14
CA GLY A 266 -17.33 -4.02 8.03
C GLY A 266 -17.18 -3.21 6.74
N TRP A 267 -15.94 -3.01 6.30
CA TRP A 267 -15.58 -2.33 5.07
C TRP A 267 -14.39 -3.00 4.41
N ILE A 268 -14.35 -3.00 3.08
CA ILE A 268 -13.22 -3.56 2.33
C ILE A 268 -13.01 -2.84 0.99
N THR A 269 -11.76 -2.64 0.60
CA THR A 269 -11.41 -2.16 -0.75
C THR A 269 -11.23 -3.33 -1.71
N PRO A 270 -11.73 -3.24 -2.95
CA PRO A 270 -11.50 -4.26 -3.97
C PRO A 270 -10.12 -4.11 -4.61
N VAL A 271 -9.59 -5.20 -5.16
CA VAL A 271 -8.46 -5.17 -6.08
C VAL A 271 -8.87 -5.87 -7.38
N PRO A 272 -8.83 -5.18 -8.53
CA PRO A 272 -8.53 -3.76 -8.73
C PRO A 272 -9.69 -2.84 -8.28
N GLY A 273 -9.42 -1.53 -8.21
CA GLY A 273 -10.44 -0.50 -7.96
C GLY A 273 -10.44 0.13 -6.57
N GLY A 274 -9.60 -0.36 -5.66
CA GLY A 274 -9.37 0.22 -4.33
C GLY A 274 -8.26 1.27 -4.34
N VAL A 275 -7.06 0.88 -3.89
CA VAL A 275 -5.97 1.83 -3.61
C VAL A 275 -5.28 2.39 -4.86
N GLY A 276 -5.13 1.59 -5.93
CA GLY A 276 -4.43 2.02 -7.15
C GLY A 276 -4.91 3.35 -7.75
N PRO A 277 -6.22 3.55 -8.00
CA PRO A 277 -6.75 4.83 -8.45
C PRO A 277 -6.47 6.01 -7.50
N MET A 278 -6.43 5.75 -6.18
CA MET A 278 -6.14 6.76 -5.17
C MET A 278 -4.68 7.20 -5.23
N THR A 279 -3.74 6.29 -5.50
CA THR A 279 -2.32 6.63 -5.63
C THR A 279 -2.10 7.68 -6.72
N VAL A 280 -2.78 7.57 -7.87
CA VAL A 280 -2.70 8.58 -8.95
C VAL A 280 -3.34 9.90 -8.51
N ALA A 281 -4.53 9.85 -7.88
CA ALA A 281 -5.18 11.06 -7.40
C ALA A 281 -4.32 11.82 -6.36
N MET A 282 -3.64 11.10 -5.47
CA MET A 282 -2.74 11.68 -4.48
C MET A 282 -1.47 12.26 -5.09
N LEU A 283 -0.92 11.63 -6.14
CA LEU A 283 0.19 12.18 -6.92
C LEU A 283 -0.19 13.53 -7.56
N LEU A 284 -1.38 13.62 -8.16
CA LEU A 284 -1.88 14.88 -8.73
C LEU A 284 -2.12 15.93 -7.64
N LYS A 285 -2.68 15.53 -6.49
CA LYS A 285 -2.88 16.44 -5.36
C LYS A 285 -1.55 16.98 -4.83
N ASN A 286 -0.56 16.10 -4.63
CA ASN A 286 0.78 16.50 -4.24
C ASN A 286 1.38 17.47 -5.27
N THR A 287 1.25 17.20 -6.57
CA THR A 287 1.70 18.11 -7.63
C THR A 287 1.05 19.50 -7.52
N LEU A 288 -0.27 19.55 -7.32
CA LEU A 288 -1.00 20.81 -7.11
C LEU A 288 -0.51 21.55 -5.86
N ASP A 289 -0.34 20.84 -4.74
CA ASP A 289 0.16 21.41 -3.48
C ASP A 289 1.58 21.98 -3.64
N GLY A 290 2.45 21.28 -4.39
CA GLY A 290 3.78 21.73 -4.77
C GLY A 290 3.74 23.02 -5.59
N ALA A 291 2.87 23.07 -6.60
CA ALA A 291 2.71 24.25 -7.44
C ALA A 291 2.16 25.46 -6.67
N LYS A 292 1.17 25.27 -5.81
CA LYS A 292 0.62 26.34 -4.96
C LYS A 292 1.67 26.99 -4.07
N ARG A 293 2.64 26.23 -3.55
CA ARG A 293 3.75 26.78 -2.74
C ARG A 293 4.71 27.66 -3.53
N LYS A 294 4.73 27.56 -4.86
CA LYS A 294 5.62 28.32 -5.75
C LYS A 294 4.92 29.43 -6.52
N ILE A 295 3.63 29.27 -6.80
CA ILE A 295 2.83 30.21 -7.60
C ILE A 295 2.11 31.25 -6.72
N ASN A 296 1.69 30.87 -5.50
CA ASN A 296 1.15 31.81 -4.51
C ASN A 296 2.26 32.57 -3.80
#